data_AF-A0A533UI24-F1
#
_entry.id   AF-A0A533UI24-F1
#
_cell.length_a   1.000
_cell.length_b   1.000
_cell.length_c   1.000
_cell.angle_alpha   90.00
_cell.angle_beta   90.00
_cell.angle_gamma   90.00
#
_symmetry.space_group_name_H-M   'P 1'
#
loop_
_entity.id
_entity.type
_entity.pdbx_description
1 polymer ?
#
loop_
_entity_poly.entity_id
_entity_poly.type
_entity_poly.pdbx_seq_one_letter_code
_entity_poly.pdbx_strand_id
1 'polypeptide(L)'
;KVLVRSNGIATYIAKDIPYAAWKLGMLEDPFYYKKYAEQTNGRVLWETTLEKTGNKLDFTGEKVITVIDSRQSRLQKIITKIMSDFKSQEGAYFHLGYESVTLSAETAKTLGVDTVGKQMQMSGRKGIYVNADYVLDILGVKTYEEAKKRNPELDELSLVKISEQVAVGALRYAMIKQDLDKKITFDLTESLSLEGDTGPYIQYAYARAARILEKAETEPQFDVSFMDLVTEYELNLVKVIGKFDIQIEDAAKNLSPKIIARYCYDLAVTFNAFYEHVKVLTAENNSLINERLCIVYCFKETLAKALDLLGISSPSRM
;
A
#
# COMPACT_ATOMS: atom_id res chain seq x y z
N LYS A 1 13.85 10.28 31.70
CA LYS A 1 13.07 9.07 32.09
C LYS A 1 13.99 8.17 32.90
N VAL A 2 13.52 7.49 33.94
CA VAL A 2 14.34 6.54 34.70
C VAL A 2 14.62 5.30 33.84
N LEU A 3 15.89 4.90 33.68
CA LEU A 3 16.28 3.70 32.94
C LEU A 3 16.18 2.46 33.84
N VAL A 4 16.80 2.52 35.01
CA VAL A 4 16.79 1.47 36.03
C VAL A 4 16.19 2.05 37.30
N ARG A 5 15.16 1.38 37.83
CA ARG A 5 14.52 1.79 39.09
C ARG A 5 15.48 1.56 40.26
N SER A 6 15.21 2.20 41.40
CA SER A 6 16.03 2.03 42.62
C SER A 6 16.11 0.57 43.11
N ASN A 7 15.15 -0.27 42.74
CA ASN A 7 15.15 -1.71 43.03
C ASN A 7 15.88 -2.56 41.97
N GLY A 8 16.66 -1.95 41.07
CA GLY A 8 17.45 -2.64 40.04
C GLY A 8 16.66 -3.07 38.80
N ILE A 9 15.34 -2.89 38.76
CA ILE A 9 14.52 -3.32 37.63
C ILE A 9 14.66 -2.34 36.46
N ALA A 10 15.09 -2.86 35.31
CA ALA A 10 15.13 -2.13 34.04
C ALA A 10 13.72 -1.79 33.56
N THR A 11 13.54 -0.55 33.13
CA THR A 11 12.30 -0.08 32.49
C THR A 11 12.29 -0.46 31.00
N TYR A 12 11.12 -0.36 30.34
CA TYR A 12 11.00 -0.62 28.90
C TYR A 12 12.00 0.19 28.07
N ILE A 13 12.17 1.48 28.37
CA ILE A 13 13.11 2.33 27.63
C ILE A 13 14.57 1.88 27.78
N ALA A 14 14.93 1.23 28.90
CA ALA A 14 16.28 0.68 29.09
C ALA A 14 16.54 -0.54 28.20
N LYS A 15 15.49 -1.18 27.66
CA LYS A 15 15.58 -2.25 26.65
C LYS A 15 15.51 -1.69 25.23
N ASP A 16 14.69 -0.67 25.01
CA ASP A 16 14.52 -0.06 23.68
C ASP A 16 15.79 0.64 23.18
N ILE A 17 16.55 1.29 24.07
CA ILE A 17 17.80 1.98 23.73
C ILE A 17 18.86 1.04 23.14
N PRO A 18 19.29 -0.05 23.82
CA PRO A 18 20.28 -0.95 23.25
C PRO A 18 19.75 -1.65 21.99
N TYR A 19 18.45 -1.92 21.88
CA TYR A 19 17.88 -2.49 20.67
C TYR A 19 17.96 -1.52 19.48
N ALA A 20 17.67 -0.23 19.70
CA ALA A 20 17.85 0.81 18.69
C ALA A 20 19.31 0.98 18.29
N ALA A 21 20.22 0.96 19.26
CA ALA A 21 21.67 1.06 19.03
C ALA A 21 22.21 -0.14 18.22
N TRP A 22 21.74 -1.36 18.54
CA TRP A 22 22.05 -2.56 17.76
C TRP A 22 21.58 -2.42 16.31
N LYS A 23 20.33 -1.98 16.06
CA LYS A 23 19.82 -1.77 14.70
C LYS A 23 20.67 -0.79 13.89
N LEU A 24 21.31 0.17 14.55
CA LEU A 24 22.18 1.17 13.92
C LEU A 24 23.65 0.72 13.78
N GLY A 25 23.97 -0.53 14.16
CA GLY A 25 25.32 -1.08 14.11
C GLY A 25 26.26 -0.55 15.18
N MET A 26 25.72 0.03 16.26
CA MET A 26 26.53 0.65 17.32
C MET A 26 26.97 -0.34 18.40
N LEU A 27 26.37 -1.53 18.42
CA LEU A 27 26.67 -2.60 19.35
C LEU A 27 27.06 -3.85 18.56
N GLU A 28 27.95 -4.65 19.13
CA GLU A 28 28.24 -5.99 18.61
C GLU A 28 26.96 -6.83 18.59
N ASP A 29 26.70 -7.53 17.48
CA ASP A 29 25.51 -8.35 17.33
C ASP A 29 25.59 -9.62 18.21
N PRO A 30 24.78 -9.73 19.29
CA PRO A 30 24.85 -10.87 20.18
C PRO A 30 24.12 -12.10 19.60
N PHE A 31 23.37 -11.95 18.51
CA PHE A 31 22.46 -13.01 18.03
C PHE A 31 23.13 -14.00 17.08
N TYR A 32 22.54 -15.19 17.00
CA TYR A 32 22.75 -16.17 15.94
C TYR A 32 21.46 -16.33 15.17
N TYR A 33 21.54 -16.72 13.90
CA TYR A 33 20.38 -16.78 13.02
C TYR A 33 20.23 -18.14 12.35
N LYS A 34 18.98 -18.58 12.21
CA LYS A 34 18.61 -19.72 11.36
C LYS A 34 17.51 -19.33 10.39
N LYS A 35 17.44 -20.08 9.30
CA LYS A 35 16.39 -19.92 8.30
C LYS A 35 15.05 -20.31 8.95
N TYR A 36 14.11 -19.38 8.92
CA TYR A 36 12.73 -19.62 9.34
C TYR A 36 11.88 -20.12 8.16
N ALA A 37 11.89 -19.37 7.04
CA ALA A 37 11.11 -19.71 5.85
C ALA A 37 11.73 -19.14 4.56
N GLU A 38 11.22 -19.53 3.40
CA GLU A 38 11.41 -18.80 2.14
C GLU A 38 10.17 -17.97 1.85
N GLN A 39 10.38 -16.71 1.48
CA GLN A 39 9.31 -15.80 1.09
C GLN A 39 8.95 -16.02 -0.39
N THR A 40 7.78 -15.56 -0.78
CA THR A 40 7.27 -15.66 -2.16
C THR A 40 8.16 -14.99 -3.20
N ASN A 41 8.97 -14.01 -2.79
CA ASN A 41 9.97 -13.34 -3.64
C ASN A 41 11.34 -14.06 -3.67
N GLY A 42 11.42 -15.29 -3.17
CA GLY A 42 12.65 -16.10 -3.11
C GLY A 42 13.64 -15.67 -2.01
N ARG A 43 13.34 -14.64 -1.23
CA ARG A 43 14.21 -14.22 -0.12
C ARG A 43 14.02 -15.10 1.09
N VAL A 44 15.11 -15.42 1.77
CA VAL A 44 15.07 -16.15 3.04
C VAL A 44 14.56 -15.21 4.15
N LEU A 45 13.57 -15.68 4.91
CA LEU A 45 13.16 -15.10 6.18
C LEU A 45 13.98 -15.75 7.29
N TRP A 46 14.68 -14.93 8.06
CA TRP A 46 15.56 -15.35 9.15
C TRP A 46 14.92 -15.10 10.51
N GLU A 47 15.23 -15.96 11.48
CA GLU A 47 14.88 -15.76 12.90
C GLU A 47 16.13 -15.84 13.78
N THR A 48 16.08 -15.18 14.94
CA THR A 48 17.11 -15.34 15.97
C THR A 48 17.00 -16.71 16.63
N THR A 49 18.14 -17.31 16.99
CA THR A 49 18.20 -18.60 17.67
C THR A 49 19.17 -18.57 18.86
N LEU A 50 18.89 -19.42 19.86
CA LEU A 50 19.79 -19.68 20.98
C LEU A 50 20.90 -20.69 20.63
N GLU A 51 20.78 -21.37 19.49
CA GLU A 51 21.77 -22.31 18.99
C GLU A 51 23.04 -21.56 18.56
N LYS A 52 24.15 -21.78 19.28
CA LYS A 52 25.46 -21.14 19.00
C LYS A 52 26.14 -21.63 17.70
N THR A 53 25.51 -22.56 17.00
CA THR A 53 25.89 -23.07 15.69
C THR A 53 25.18 -22.36 14.54
N GLY A 54 24.27 -21.43 14.84
CA GLY A 54 23.58 -20.62 13.83
C GLY A 54 24.53 -19.70 13.05
N ASN A 55 24.00 -19.11 11.98
CA ASN A 55 24.74 -18.17 11.16
C ASN A 55 24.98 -16.84 11.90
N LYS A 56 26.10 -16.19 11.62
CA LYS A 56 26.32 -14.77 11.94
C LYS A 56 26.01 -13.95 10.70
N LEU A 57 25.01 -13.09 10.81
CA LEU A 57 24.53 -12.22 9.73
C LEU A 57 24.55 -10.78 10.23
N ASP A 58 24.58 -9.82 9.31
CA ASP A 58 24.46 -8.40 9.61
C ASP A 58 23.09 -7.90 9.15
N PHE A 59 22.26 -7.49 10.12
CA PHE A 59 20.95 -6.88 9.90
C PHE A 59 20.89 -5.41 10.35
N THR A 60 22.06 -4.80 10.52
CA THR A 60 22.16 -3.40 10.92
C THR A 60 21.92 -2.47 9.73
N GLY A 61 21.62 -1.20 9.99
CA GLY A 61 21.32 -0.22 8.96
C GLY A 61 21.84 1.18 9.27
N GLU A 62 22.10 1.95 8.22
CA GLU A 62 22.46 3.36 8.36
C GLU A 62 21.30 4.20 8.90
N LYS A 63 20.09 3.88 8.43
CA LYS A 63 18.82 4.49 8.83
C LYS A 63 17.84 3.42 9.33
N VAL A 64 17.19 3.69 10.44
CA VAL A 64 16.16 2.85 11.06
C VAL A 64 14.85 3.61 11.08
N ILE A 65 13.80 3.02 10.51
CA ILE A 65 12.44 3.56 10.55
C ILE A 65 11.59 2.61 11.38
N THR A 66 10.94 3.13 12.40
CA THR A 66 10.01 2.37 13.24
C THR A 66 8.58 2.80 12.98
N VAL A 67 7.73 1.86 12.59
CA VAL A 67 6.30 2.08 12.35
C VAL A 67 5.54 1.66 13.60
N ILE A 68 5.17 2.63 14.44
CA ILE A 68 4.62 2.36 15.78
C ILE A 68 3.49 3.36 16.05
N ASP A 69 2.41 2.89 16.65
CA ASP A 69 1.27 3.71 17.07
C ASP A 69 1.68 5.01 17.79
N SER A 70 1.02 6.11 17.43
CA SER A 70 1.30 7.47 17.87
C SER A 70 1.25 7.65 19.40
N ARG A 71 0.54 6.77 20.13
CA ARG A 71 0.52 6.77 21.60
C ARG A 71 1.90 6.51 22.22
N GLN A 72 2.83 5.91 21.46
CA GLN A 72 4.22 5.69 21.88
C GLN A 72 5.17 6.85 21.49
N SER A 73 4.68 7.91 20.85
CA SER A 73 5.51 8.99 20.29
C SER A 73 6.45 9.63 21.32
N ARG A 74 5.99 9.87 22.55
CA ARG A 74 6.85 10.47 23.59
C ARG A 74 8.07 9.60 23.89
N LEU A 75 7.87 8.28 23.92
CA LEU A 75 8.92 7.32 24.19
C LEU A 75 9.93 7.27 23.03
N GLN A 76 9.40 7.18 21.81
CA GLN A 76 10.20 7.14 20.60
C GLN A 76 11.00 8.43 20.38
N LYS A 77 10.43 9.61 20.68
CA LYS A 77 11.17 10.89 20.64
C LYS A 77 12.40 10.89 21.55
N ILE A 78 12.32 10.27 22.72
CA ILE A 78 13.47 10.14 23.62
C ILE A 78 14.54 9.25 22.99
N ILE A 79 14.14 8.10 22.42
CA ILE A 79 15.06 7.16 21.77
C ILE A 79 15.72 7.83 20.55
N THR A 80 14.94 8.45 19.67
CA THR A 80 15.44 9.21 18.52
C THR A 80 16.49 10.24 18.95
N LYS A 81 16.22 11.03 20.00
CA LYS A 81 17.19 12.02 20.48
C LYS A 81 18.49 11.36 20.96
N ILE A 82 18.40 10.29 21.74
CA ILE A 82 19.58 9.55 22.22
C ILE A 82 20.38 8.96 21.05
N MET A 83 19.71 8.36 20.06
CA MET A 83 20.38 7.77 18.88
C MET A 83 21.06 8.84 18.02
N SER A 84 20.42 9.99 17.80
CA SER A 84 21.04 11.12 17.10
C SER A 84 22.30 11.61 17.83
N ASP A 85 22.26 11.69 19.17
CA ASP A 85 23.39 12.11 19.98
C ASP A 85 24.54 11.09 19.94
N PHE A 86 24.25 9.78 19.98
CA PHE A 86 25.27 8.75 19.91
C PHE A 86 25.92 8.62 18.52
N LYS A 87 25.14 8.70 17.43
CA LYS A 87 25.65 8.50 16.07
C LYS A 87 26.18 9.80 15.44
N SER A 88 25.92 10.94 16.07
CA SER A 88 26.20 12.29 15.51
C SER A 88 25.60 12.49 14.11
N GLN A 89 24.50 11.78 13.81
CA GLN A 89 23.80 11.83 12.53
C GLN A 89 22.30 12.01 12.81
N GLU A 90 21.78 13.18 12.45
CA GLU A 90 20.35 13.46 12.58
C GLU A 90 19.53 12.60 11.61
N GLY A 91 18.39 12.10 12.07
CA GLY A 91 17.49 11.28 11.24
C GLY A 91 17.92 9.82 11.04
N ALA A 92 19.00 9.36 11.67
CA ALA A 92 19.43 7.95 11.62
C ALA A 92 18.40 7.01 12.26
N TYR A 93 17.65 7.45 13.28
CA TYR A 93 16.55 6.69 13.89
C TYR A 93 15.25 7.49 13.86
N PHE A 94 14.30 7.05 13.06
CA PHE A 94 13.05 7.74 12.79
C PHE A 94 11.85 6.95 13.34
N HIS A 95 10.92 7.67 13.98
CA HIS A 95 9.63 7.12 14.38
C HIS A 95 8.55 7.61 13.43
N LEU A 96 8.03 6.69 12.63
CA LEU A 96 6.86 6.87 11.80
C LEU A 96 5.61 6.50 12.63
N GLY A 97 5.05 7.51 13.28
CA GLY A 97 3.85 7.38 14.11
C GLY A 97 2.60 7.24 13.26
N TYR A 98 1.69 6.31 13.62
CA TYR A 98 0.36 6.20 13.00
C TYR A 98 -0.77 6.23 14.04
N GLU A 99 -1.92 6.79 13.69
CA GLU A 99 -3.12 6.82 14.52
C GLU A 99 -3.96 5.54 14.42
N SER A 100 -4.84 5.33 15.41
CA SER A 100 -5.64 4.11 15.48
C SER A 100 -6.67 3.99 14.36
N VAL A 101 -6.97 2.76 13.97
CA VAL A 101 -8.12 2.41 13.12
C VAL A 101 -9.37 2.17 13.98
N THR A 102 -10.49 2.73 13.56
CA THR A 102 -11.84 2.44 14.05
C THR A 102 -12.67 1.84 12.92
N LEU A 103 -13.78 1.18 13.26
CA LEU A 103 -14.75 0.71 12.28
C LEU A 103 -15.95 1.66 12.23
N SER A 104 -16.52 1.86 11.05
CA SER A 104 -17.82 2.54 10.92
C SER A 104 -18.91 1.76 11.66
N ALA A 105 -20.02 2.43 11.99
CA ALA A 105 -21.14 1.79 12.65
C ALA A 105 -21.76 0.67 11.78
N GLU A 106 -21.84 0.90 10.46
CA GLU A 106 -22.36 -0.08 9.50
C GLU A 106 -21.44 -1.30 9.37
N THR A 107 -20.12 -1.06 9.34
CA THR A 107 -19.13 -2.14 9.29
C THR A 107 -19.15 -2.96 10.58
N ALA A 108 -19.19 -2.30 11.74
CA ALA A 108 -19.28 -3.00 13.01
C ALA A 108 -20.54 -3.87 13.10
N LYS A 109 -21.70 -3.35 12.65
CA LYS A 109 -22.95 -4.12 12.55
C LYS A 109 -22.82 -5.32 11.61
N THR A 110 -22.21 -5.14 10.44
CA THR A 110 -21.95 -6.21 9.46
C THR A 110 -21.07 -7.30 10.05
N LEU A 111 -20.14 -6.92 10.92
CA LEU A 111 -19.24 -7.82 11.64
C LEU A 111 -19.86 -8.43 12.91
N GLY A 112 -21.16 -8.20 13.15
CA GLY A 112 -21.88 -8.77 14.29
C GLY A 112 -21.63 -8.06 15.62
N VAL A 113 -21.08 -6.84 15.60
CA VAL A 113 -20.85 -6.03 16.81
C VAL A 113 -21.86 -4.89 16.87
N ASP A 114 -22.68 -4.87 17.93
CA ASP A 114 -23.62 -3.77 18.18
C ASP A 114 -22.90 -2.56 18.78
N THR A 115 -22.93 -1.42 18.09
CA THR A 115 -22.20 -0.21 18.48
C THR A 115 -23.09 0.97 18.86
N VAL A 116 -24.40 0.78 19.07
CA VAL A 116 -25.33 1.89 19.40
C VAL A 116 -25.16 3.08 18.41
N GLY A 117 -24.94 2.76 17.13
CA GLY A 117 -24.79 3.74 16.04
C GLY A 117 -23.50 4.56 16.05
N LYS A 118 -22.51 4.23 16.89
CA LYS A 118 -21.21 4.93 16.95
C LYS A 118 -20.10 4.14 16.26
N GLN A 119 -19.02 4.84 15.89
CA GLN A 119 -17.79 4.19 15.44
C GLN A 119 -17.24 3.29 16.56
N MET A 120 -16.65 2.16 16.15
CA MET A 120 -16.09 1.19 17.08
C MET A 120 -14.57 1.31 17.15
N GLN A 121 -14.05 1.53 18.36
CA GLN A 121 -12.63 1.38 18.64
C GLN A 121 -12.34 -0.02 19.18
N MET A 122 -11.35 -0.70 18.62
CA MET A 122 -10.93 -2.01 19.10
C MET A 122 -10.31 -1.90 20.50
N SER A 123 -10.64 -2.84 21.39
CA SER A 123 -10.17 -2.93 22.76
C SER A 123 -10.05 -4.38 23.22
N GLY A 124 -8.82 -4.88 23.32
CA GLY A 124 -8.54 -6.23 23.83
C GLY A 124 -9.08 -6.45 25.26
N ARG A 125 -9.00 -5.44 26.13
CA ARG A 125 -9.54 -5.53 27.51
C ARG A 125 -11.07 -5.70 27.57
N LYS A 126 -11.79 -5.24 26.55
CA LYS A 126 -13.25 -5.38 26.44
C LYS A 126 -13.65 -6.57 25.55
N GLY A 127 -12.69 -7.31 24.99
CA GLY A 127 -12.95 -8.37 24.01
C GLY A 127 -13.45 -7.86 22.65
N ILE A 128 -13.36 -6.55 22.39
CA ILE A 128 -13.86 -5.93 21.16
C ILE A 128 -12.70 -5.86 20.17
N TYR A 129 -12.53 -6.87 19.32
CA TYR A 129 -11.55 -6.83 18.25
C TYR A 129 -12.10 -7.56 17.02
N VAL A 130 -11.63 -7.15 15.85
CA VAL A 130 -11.97 -7.79 14.58
C VAL A 130 -10.66 -8.23 13.96
N ASN A 131 -10.56 -9.52 13.62
CA ASN A 131 -9.38 -10.05 12.94
C ASN A 131 -9.34 -9.54 11.50
N ALA A 132 -8.16 -9.15 11.01
CA ALA A 132 -7.95 -8.80 9.61
C ALA A 132 -8.33 -9.94 8.67
N ASP A 133 -8.07 -11.21 9.06
CA ASP A 133 -8.48 -12.39 8.29
C ASP A 133 -9.98 -12.40 8.06
N TYR A 134 -10.76 -12.17 9.12
CA TYR A 134 -12.22 -12.13 9.04
C TYR A 134 -12.74 -10.98 8.18
N VAL A 135 -12.08 -9.81 8.21
CA VAL A 135 -12.41 -8.69 7.31
C VAL A 135 -12.13 -9.08 5.86
N LEU A 136 -10.98 -9.71 5.58
CA LEU A 136 -10.61 -10.18 4.25
C LEU A 136 -11.57 -11.24 3.72
N ASP A 137 -12.01 -12.18 4.55
CA ASP A 137 -13.00 -13.20 4.18
C ASP A 137 -14.31 -12.56 3.72
N ILE A 138 -14.82 -11.58 4.47
CA ILE A 138 -16.07 -10.87 4.12
C ILE A 138 -15.90 -10.04 2.85
N LEU A 139 -14.77 -9.34 2.72
CA LEU A 139 -14.45 -8.60 1.50
C LEU A 139 -14.37 -9.55 0.30
N GLY A 140 -13.71 -10.70 0.45
CA GLY A 140 -13.54 -11.72 -0.57
C GLY A 140 -14.85 -12.31 -1.08
N VAL A 141 -15.79 -12.62 -0.17
CA VAL A 141 -17.13 -13.09 -0.56
C VAL A 141 -17.87 -12.03 -1.39
N LYS A 142 -17.87 -10.78 -0.93
CA LYS A 142 -18.56 -9.68 -1.63
C LYS A 142 -17.92 -9.35 -2.98
N THR A 143 -16.60 -9.34 -3.07
CA THR A 143 -15.89 -9.09 -4.34
C THR A 143 -16.06 -10.25 -5.32
N TYR A 144 -16.15 -11.50 -4.84
CA TYR A 144 -16.45 -12.65 -5.68
C TYR A 144 -17.85 -12.55 -6.31
N GLU A 145 -18.88 -12.21 -5.52
CA GLU A 145 -20.24 -12.04 -6.04
C GLU A 145 -20.31 -10.97 -7.13
N GLU A 146 -19.63 -9.83 -6.93
CA GLU A 146 -19.58 -8.75 -7.92
C GLU A 146 -18.75 -9.14 -9.16
N ALA A 147 -17.60 -9.81 -8.99
CA ALA A 147 -16.77 -10.28 -10.09
C ALA A 147 -17.52 -11.27 -10.98
N LYS A 148 -18.25 -12.23 -10.38
CA LYS A 148 -19.07 -13.22 -11.08
C LYS A 148 -20.21 -12.59 -11.86
N LYS A 149 -20.83 -11.54 -11.32
CA LYS A 149 -21.89 -10.79 -12.00
C LYS A 149 -21.36 -10.03 -13.22
N ARG A 150 -20.14 -9.48 -13.14
CA ARG A 150 -19.52 -8.71 -14.22
C ARG A 150 -18.87 -9.56 -15.30
N ASN A 151 -18.35 -10.73 -14.92
CA ASN A 151 -17.61 -11.62 -15.80
C ASN A 151 -18.18 -13.05 -15.71
N PRO A 152 -19.45 -13.26 -16.09
CA PRO A 152 -20.11 -14.57 -15.97
C PRO A 152 -19.47 -15.66 -16.84
N GLU A 153 -18.62 -15.28 -17.78
CA GLU A 153 -17.89 -16.18 -18.68
C GLU A 153 -16.57 -16.72 -18.08
N LEU A 154 -16.07 -16.16 -16.98
CA LEU A 154 -14.82 -16.59 -16.36
C LEU A 154 -15.00 -17.86 -15.54
N ASP A 155 -13.94 -18.67 -15.47
CA ASP A 155 -13.90 -19.86 -14.64
C ASP A 155 -13.75 -19.51 -13.15
N GLU A 156 -14.08 -20.48 -12.29
CA GLU A 156 -14.10 -20.31 -10.83
C GLU A 156 -12.74 -19.86 -10.26
N LEU A 157 -11.62 -20.40 -10.77
CA LEU A 157 -10.29 -20.05 -10.27
C LEU A 157 -9.94 -18.59 -10.62
N SER A 158 -10.30 -18.15 -11.83
CA SER A 158 -10.13 -16.75 -12.24
C SER A 158 -10.95 -15.79 -11.37
N LEU A 159 -12.21 -16.13 -11.08
CA LEU A 159 -13.09 -15.33 -10.23
C LEU A 159 -12.55 -15.21 -8.80
N VAL A 160 -12.10 -16.32 -8.20
CA VAL A 160 -11.48 -16.33 -6.87
C VAL A 160 -10.21 -15.48 -6.82
N LYS A 161 -9.38 -15.55 -7.87
CA LYS A 161 -8.16 -14.74 -7.94
C LYS A 161 -8.47 -13.24 -8.03
N ILE A 162 -9.45 -12.85 -8.85
CA ILE A 162 -9.90 -11.46 -8.95
C ILE A 162 -10.45 -11.00 -7.60
N SER A 163 -11.32 -11.79 -6.96
CA SER A 163 -11.93 -11.41 -5.70
C SER A 163 -10.90 -11.19 -4.58
N GLU A 164 -9.88 -12.04 -4.50
CA GLU A 164 -8.77 -11.90 -3.54
C GLU A 164 -7.96 -10.62 -3.81
N GLN A 165 -7.57 -10.39 -5.07
CA GLN A 165 -6.80 -9.20 -5.46
C GLN A 165 -7.56 -7.90 -5.17
N VAL A 166 -8.87 -7.88 -5.38
CA VAL A 166 -9.72 -6.71 -5.12
C VAL A 166 -9.96 -6.52 -3.62
N ALA A 167 -10.22 -7.59 -2.87
CA ALA A 167 -10.41 -7.53 -1.42
C ALA A 167 -9.15 -7.02 -0.69
N VAL A 168 -7.99 -7.57 -1.02
CA VAL A 168 -6.69 -7.14 -0.47
C VAL A 168 -6.39 -5.70 -0.90
N GLY A 169 -6.63 -5.37 -2.17
CA GLY A 169 -6.46 -4.02 -2.70
C GLY A 169 -7.30 -2.97 -1.97
N ALA A 170 -8.58 -3.26 -1.75
CA ALA A 170 -9.51 -2.41 -1.01
C ALA A 170 -9.03 -2.15 0.42
N LEU A 171 -8.68 -3.21 1.17
CA LEU A 171 -8.23 -3.08 2.54
C LEU A 171 -6.91 -2.31 2.64
N ARG A 172 -5.90 -2.68 1.83
CA ARG A 172 -4.60 -2.00 1.83
C ARG A 172 -4.75 -0.52 1.47
N TYR A 173 -5.49 -0.22 0.41
CA TYR A 173 -5.70 1.16 -0.04
C TYR A 173 -6.39 2.01 1.04
N ALA A 174 -7.42 1.47 1.69
CA ALA A 174 -8.12 2.18 2.77
C ALA A 174 -7.20 2.52 3.96
N MET A 175 -6.18 1.71 4.23
CA MET A 175 -5.21 1.97 5.31
C MET A 175 -4.14 3.01 4.93
N ILE A 176 -3.73 3.07 3.66
CA ILE A 176 -2.60 3.92 3.21
C ILE A 176 -3.03 5.30 2.70
N LYS A 177 -4.29 5.48 2.26
CA LYS A 177 -4.76 6.74 1.66
C LYS A 177 -4.88 7.89 2.66
N GLN A 178 -4.89 7.59 3.96
CA GLN A 178 -5.05 8.56 5.04
C GLN A 178 -3.70 9.08 5.55
N ASP A 179 -3.72 10.29 6.12
CA ASP A 179 -2.53 10.80 6.82
C ASP A 179 -2.27 9.95 8.07
N LEU A 180 -1.00 9.67 8.36
CA LEU A 180 -0.63 8.83 9.49
C LEU A 180 -1.01 9.45 10.84
N ASP A 181 -1.14 10.79 10.92
CA ASP A 181 -1.56 11.51 12.12
C ASP A 181 -3.09 11.62 12.26
N LYS A 182 -3.86 10.96 11.38
CA LYS A 182 -5.33 10.92 11.42
C LYS A 182 -5.84 9.51 11.69
N LYS A 183 -6.84 9.42 12.56
CA LYS A 183 -7.57 8.18 12.78
C LYS A 183 -8.27 7.75 11.50
N ILE A 184 -8.16 6.47 11.19
CA ILE A 184 -8.85 5.86 10.04
C ILE A 184 -10.19 5.32 10.55
N THR A 185 -11.30 5.74 9.95
CA THR A 185 -12.57 5.04 10.10
C THR A 185 -12.74 4.13 8.91
N PHE A 186 -12.52 2.83 9.10
CA PHE A 186 -12.69 1.84 8.04
C PHE A 186 -14.17 1.54 7.84
N ASP A 187 -14.61 1.69 6.61
CA ASP A 187 -15.93 1.30 6.14
C ASP A 187 -15.82 0.25 5.03
N LEU A 188 -16.42 -0.92 5.25
CA LEU A 188 -16.34 -2.06 4.36
C LEU A 188 -17.05 -1.77 3.01
N THR A 189 -18.23 -1.18 3.06
CA THR A 189 -19.04 -0.88 1.88
C THR A 189 -18.36 0.20 1.03
N GLU A 190 -17.90 1.29 1.67
CA GLU A 190 -17.15 2.36 0.99
C GLU A 190 -15.87 1.81 0.36
N SER A 191 -15.10 0.98 1.08
CA SER A 191 -13.81 0.49 0.60
C SER A 191 -13.93 -0.41 -0.64
N LEU A 192 -15.08 -1.05 -0.85
CA LEU A 192 -15.38 -1.88 -2.01
C LEU A 192 -15.97 -1.10 -3.19
N SER A 193 -16.31 0.18 -3.02
CA SER A 193 -16.94 0.98 -4.07
C SER A 193 -16.06 1.10 -5.31
N LEU A 194 -16.67 1.02 -6.50
CA LEU A 194 -16.05 1.37 -7.79
C LEU A 194 -16.22 2.85 -8.14
N GLU A 195 -16.64 3.66 -7.17
CA GLU A 195 -16.76 5.10 -7.24
C GLU A 195 -16.04 5.75 -6.05
N GLY A 196 -15.48 6.93 -6.28
CA GLY A 196 -14.72 7.67 -5.27
C GLY A 196 -13.29 7.17 -5.09
N ASP A 197 -12.66 7.60 -3.99
CA ASP A 197 -11.24 7.38 -3.70
C ASP A 197 -11.01 6.01 -3.03
N THR A 198 -11.02 4.94 -3.83
CA THR A 198 -10.93 3.54 -3.37
C THR A 198 -9.92 2.72 -4.18
N GLY A 199 -9.45 1.60 -3.60
CA GLY A 199 -8.58 0.64 -4.28
C GLY A 199 -9.25 0.01 -5.51
N PRO A 200 -10.49 -0.50 -5.39
CA PRO A 200 -11.22 -1.07 -6.52
C PRO A 200 -11.47 -0.08 -7.67
N TYR A 201 -11.74 1.21 -7.39
CA TYR A 201 -11.83 2.24 -8.43
C TYR A 201 -10.56 2.31 -9.28
N ILE A 202 -9.40 2.31 -8.61
CA ILE A 202 -8.09 2.39 -9.26
C ILE A 202 -7.78 1.10 -10.05
N GLN A 203 -8.02 -0.06 -9.45
CA GLN A 203 -7.84 -1.35 -10.12
C GLN A 203 -8.76 -1.48 -11.35
N TYR A 204 -9.97 -0.92 -11.29
CA TYR A 204 -10.91 -0.96 -12.41
C TYR A 204 -10.44 -0.09 -13.58
N ALA A 205 -9.84 1.07 -13.30
CA ALA A 205 -9.19 1.89 -14.34
C ALA A 205 -8.03 1.13 -15.01
N TYR A 206 -7.23 0.38 -14.24
CA TYR A 206 -6.19 -0.50 -14.77
C TYR A 206 -6.77 -1.61 -15.67
N ALA A 207 -7.80 -2.33 -15.20
CA ALA A 207 -8.45 -3.40 -15.96
C ALA A 207 -9.04 -2.87 -17.27
N ARG A 208 -9.60 -1.66 -17.27
CA ARG A 208 -10.11 -1.00 -18.47
C ARG A 208 -9.02 -0.74 -19.49
N ALA A 209 -7.86 -0.22 -19.08
CA ALA A 209 -6.72 -0.04 -19.98
C ALA A 209 -6.23 -1.37 -20.55
N ALA A 210 -6.15 -2.41 -19.72
CA ALA A 210 -5.80 -3.75 -20.16
C ALA A 210 -6.78 -4.29 -21.21
N ARG A 211 -8.09 -4.08 -21.04
CA ARG A 211 -9.13 -4.47 -22.01
C ARG A 211 -9.04 -3.70 -23.33
N ILE A 212 -8.67 -2.42 -23.32
CA ILE A 212 -8.47 -1.65 -24.56
C ILE A 212 -7.31 -2.26 -25.38
N LEU A 213 -6.20 -2.55 -24.72
CA LEU A 213 -5.03 -3.14 -25.36
C LEU A 213 -5.31 -4.57 -25.87
N GLU A 214 -6.04 -5.38 -25.09
CA GLU A 214 -6.50 -6.71 -25.52
C GLU A 214 -7.34 -6.63 -26.80
N LYS A 215 -8.23 -5.63 -26.91
CA LYS A 215 -9.09 -5.42 -28.09
C LYS A 215 -8.39 -4.79 -29.30
N ALA A 216 -7.20 -4.20 -29.11
CA ALA A 216 -6.48 -3.55 -30.19
C ALA A 216 -5.87 -4.56 -31.19
N GLU A 217 -5.74 -5.83 -30.78
CA GLU A 217 -5.14 -6.94 -31.55
C GLU A 217 -3.73 -6.67 -32.11
N THR A 218 -3.12 -5.54 -31.75
CA THR A 218 -1.80 -5.09 -32.17
C THR A 218 -1.07 -4.45 -31.00
N GLU A 219 0.25 -4.61 -30.96
CA GLU A 219 1.08 -3.97 -29.93
C GLU A 219 1.36 -2.51 -30.28
N PRO A 220 1.28 -1.57 -29.31
CA PRO A 220 1.60 -0.17 -29.53
C PRO A 220 3.04 0.01 -30.06
N GLN A 221 3.18 0.74 -31.14
CA GLN A 221 4.47 1.08 -31.75
C GLN A 221 4.93 2.46 -31.29
N PHE A 222 6.08 2.53 -30.61
CA PHE A 222 6.60 3.78 -30.05
C PHE A 222 7.37 4.65 -31.05
N ASP A 223 7.66 4.14 -32.25
CA ASP A 223 8.27 4.90 -33.34
C ASP A 223 7.21 5.77 -34.07
N VAL A 224 6.68 6.76 -33.36
CA VAL A 224 5.67 7.72 -33.84
C VAL A 224 5.98 9.13 -33.36
N SER A 225 5.42 10.14 -34.04
CA SER A 225 5.72 11.56 -33.78
C SER A 225 4.94 12.15 -32.59
N PHE A 226 3.83 11.53 -32.16
CA PHE A 226 2.94 12.01 -31.11
C PHE A 226 2.31 13.38 -31.39
N MET A 227 2.32 13.81 -32.66
CA MET A 227 1.85 15.15 -33.07
C MET A 227 0.32 15.23 -33.16
N ASP A 228 -0.37 14.09 -33.26
CA ASP A 228 -1.84 14.04 -33.39
C ASP A 228 -2.54 14.07 -32.01
N LEU A 229 -1.78 13.97 -30.91
CA LEU A 229 -2.27 14.09 -29.53
C LEU A 229 -2.54 15.54 -29.13
N VAL A 230 -3.69 16.04 -29.53
CA VAL A 230 -4.04 17.47 -29.39
C VAL A 230 -5.10 17.76 -28.32
N THR A 231 -5.80 16.73 -27.82
CA THR A 231 -6.87 16.96 -26.84
C THR A 231 -6.31 17.26 -25.46
N GLU A 232 -7.03 18.05 -24.67
CA GLU A 232 -6.63 18.34 -23.29
C GLU A 232 -6.53 17.06 -22.44
N TYR A 233 -7.39 16.06 -22.70
CA TYR A 233 -7.40 14.79 -21.97
C TYR A 233 -6.16 13.93 -22.24
N GLU A 234 -5.70 13.87 -23.49
CA GLU A 234 -4.44 13.22 -23.87
C GLU A 234 -3.26 13.89 -23.19
N LEU A 235 -3.16 15.22 -23.33
CA LEU A 235 -2.06 16.01 -22.78
C LEU A 235 -2.03 15.93 -21.24
N ASN A 236 -3.20 15.96 -20.58
CA ASN A 236 -3.28 15.83 -19.13
C ASN A 236 -2.85 14.44 -18.67
N LEU A 237 -3.26 13.37 -19.35
CA LEU A 237 -2.84 12.01 -19.01
C LEU A 237 -1.31 11.85 -19.13
N VAL A 238 -0.72 12.31 -20.23
CA VAL A 238 0.75 12.29 -20.42
C VAL A 238 1.47 13.07 -19.32
N LYS A 239 0.97 14.25 -18.95
CA LYS A 239 1.54 15.06 -17.87
C LYS A 239 1.50 14.34 -16.51
N VAL A 240 0.40 13.65 -16.19
CA VAL A 240 0.29 12.93 -14.92
C VAL A 240 1.19 11.68 -14.92
N ILE A 241 1.27 10.96 -16.04
CA ILE A 241 2.23 9.85 -16.21
C ILE A 241 3.67 10.33 -15.97
N GLY A 242 4.07 11.45 -16.59
CA GLY A 242 5.41 12.01 -16.47
C GLY A 242 5.79 12.51 -15.06
N LYS A 243 4.84 12.58 -14.12
CA LYS A 243 5.11 12.94 -12.71
C LYS A 243 5.50 11.75 -11.83
N PHE A 244 5.47 10.51 -12.34
CA PHE A 244 5.63 9.31 -11.50
C PHE A 244 6.91 9.34 -10.65
N ASP A 245 8.06 9.60 -11.25
CA ASP A 245 9.36 9.59 -10.55
C ASP A 245 9.42 10.67 -9.45
N ILE A 246 8.84 11.85 -9.70
CA ILE A 246 8.76 12.94 -8.73
C ILE A 246 7.90 12.52 -7.52
N GLN A 247 6.81 11.78 -7.75
CA GLN A 247 5.95 11.27 -6.67
C GLN A 247 6.65 10.17 -5.85
N ILE A 248 7.47 9.33 -6.48
CA ILE A 248 8.30 8.34 -5.77
C ILE A 248 9.31 9.04 -4.88
N GLU A 249 10.03 10.03 -5.42
CA GLU A 249 11.02 10.79 -4.65
C GLU A 249 10.37 11.49 -3.45
N ASP A 250 9.21 12.14 -3.67
CA ASP A 250 8.47 12.83 -2.61
C ASP A 250 7.95 11.85 -1.54
N ALA A 251 7.42 10.70 -1.94
CA ALA A 251 6.99 9.64 -1.02
C ALA A 251 8.15 9.10 -0.16
N ALA A 252 9.30 8.84 -0.78
CA ALA A 252 10.49 8.33 -0.09
C ALA A 252 11.09 9.37 0.87
N LYS A 253 11.17 10.64 0.43
CA LYS A 253 11.69 11.75 1.23
C LYS A 253 10.84 12.02 2.46
N ASN A 254 9.52 11.97 2.30
CA ASN A 254 8.57 12.24 3.38
C ASN A 254 8.15 11.00 4.18
N LEU A 255 8.65 9.80 3.81
CA LEU A 255 8.24 8.51 4.38
C LEU A 255 6.71 8.33 4.38
N SER A 256 6.05 8.76 3.30
CA SER A 256 4.59 8.83 3.19
C SER A 256 4.07 8.03 2.00
N PRO A 257 3.57 6.79 2.22
CA PRO A 257 2.99 5.98 1.15
C PRO A 257 1.68 6.60 0.59
N LYS A 258 1.03 7.51 1.35
CA LYS A 258 -0.14 8.25 0.91
C LYS A 258 0.11 9.03 -0.39
N ILE A 259 1.32 9.55 -0.59
CA ILE A 259 1.67 10.29 -1.81
C ILE A 259 1.48 9.40 -3.04
N ILE A 260 1.94 8.14 -2.96
CA ILE A 260 1.75 7.16 -4.04
C ILE A 260 0.28 6.76 -4.16
N ALA A 261 -0.44 6.55 -3.05
CA ALA A 261 -1.87 6.25 -3.09
C ALA A 261 -2.66 7.35 -3.81
N ARG A 262 -2.38 8.62 -3.48
CA ARG A 262 -3.02 9.76 -4.12
C ARG A 262 -2.65 9.89 -5.59
N TYR A 263 -1.38 9.64 -5.94
CA TYR A 263 -0.94 9.59 -7.32
C TYR A 263 -1.70 8.53 -8.12
N CYS A 264 -1.85 7.30 -7.58
CA CYS A 264 -2.64 6.25 -8.22
C CYS A 264 -4.09 6.69 -8.48
N TYR A 265 -4.72 7.34 -7.50
CA TYR A 265 -6.08 7.87 -7.66
C TYR A 265 -6.16 8.96 -8.73
N ASP A 266 -5.29 9.98 -8.66
CA ASP A 266 -5.27 11.09 -9.62
C ASP A 266 -4.97 10.57 -11.04
N LEU A 267 -4.09 9.58 -11.18
CA LEU A 267 -3.80 8.91 -12.45
C LEU A 267 -5.02 8.15 -12.98
N ALA A 268 -5.72 7.39 -12.13
CA ALA A 268 -6.94 6.67 -12.50
C ALA A 268 -8.08 7.61 -12.90
N VAL A 269 -8.29 8.72 -12.17
CA VAL A 269 -9.26 9.77 -12.52
C VAL A 269 -8.94 10.38 -13.87
N THR A 270 -7.67 10.73 -14.10
CA THR A 270 -7.23 11.32 -15.37
C THR A 270 -7.43 10.37 -16.55
N PHE A 271 -7.13 9.07 -16.36
CA PHE A 271 -7.37 8.06 -17.39
C PHE A 271 -8.86 7.82 -17.65
N ASN A 272 -9.69 7.83 -16.62
CA ASN A 272 -11.13 7.68 -16.81
C ASN A 272 -11.73 8.86 -17.59
N ALA A 273 -11.26 10.09 -17.34
CA ALA A 273 -11.63 11.25 -18.14
C ALA A 273 -11.18 11.13 -19.60
N PHE A 274 -9.94 10.66 -19.83
CA PHE A 274 -9.44 10.33 -21.17
C PHE A 274 -10.31 9.28 -21.86
N TYR A 275 -10.64 8.18 -21.18
CA TYR A 275 -11.45 7.10 -21.73
C TYR A 275 -12.85 7.56 -22.14
N GLU A 276 -13.46 8.46 -21.35
CA GLU A 276 -14.80 8.98 -21.62
C GLU A 276 -14.84 9.91 -22.84
N HIS A 277 -13.81 10.74 -23.03
CA HIS A 277 -13.82 11.80 -24.03
C HIS A 277 -13.00 11.49 -25.30
N VAL A 278 -12.14 10.47 -25.27
CA VAL A 278 -11.19 10.17 -26.35
C VAL A 278 -11.44 8.77 -26.92
N LYS A 279 -11.78 8.72 -28.23
CA LYS A 279 -11.93 7.45 -28.96
C LYS A 279 -10.56 6.83 -29.24
N VAL A 280 -10.26 5.68 -28.67
CA VAL A 280 -8.98 4.99 -28.92
C VAL A 280 -9.05 4.15 -30.20
N LEU A 281 -9.79 3.03 -30.19
CA LEU A 281 -9.79 2.05 -31.29
C LEU A 281 -10.55 2.50 -32.54
N THR A 282 -11.37 3.54 -32.42
CA THR A 282 -12.20 4.09 -33.51
C THR A 282 -11.81 5.53 -33.83
N ALA A 283 -10.53 5.87 -33.63
CA ALA A 283 -9.99 7.16 -34.03
C ALA A 283 -9.93 7.30 -35.56
N GLU A 284 -9.68 8.52 -36.03
CA GLU A 284 -9.84 8.89 -37.45
C GLU A 284 -8.88 8.18 -38.39
N ASN A 285 -7.69 7.82 -37.91
CA ASN A 285 -6.66 7.16 -38.69
C ASN A 285 -5.78 6.24 -37.82
N ASN A 286 -5.07 5.32 -38.46
CA ASN A 286 -4.22 4.33 -37.78
C ASN A 286 -3.05 4.95 -36.99
N SER A 287 -2.53 6.11 -37.42
CA SER A 287 -1.47 6.82 -36.69
C SER A 287 -1.96 7.25 -35.31
N LEU A 288 -3.10 7.93 -35.27
CA LEU A 288 -3.72 8.41 -34.03
C LEU A 288 -4.20 7.25 -33.14
N ILE A 289 -4.71 6.16 -33.71
CA ILE A 289 -5.01 4.93 -32.95
C ILE A 289 -3.75 4.46 -32.23
N ASN A 290 -2.63 4.33 -32.94
CA ASN A 290 -1.37 3.86 -32.38
C ASN A 290 -0.81 4.82 -31.30
N GLU A 291 -0.83 6.14 -31.53
CA GLU A 291 -0.40 7.12 -30.54
C GLU A 291 -1.22 7.01 -29.23
N ARG A 292 -2.54 6.86 -29.34
CA ARG A 292 -3.44 6.66 -28.18
C ARG A 292 -3.18 5.32 -27.48
N LEU A 293 -2.93 4.25 -28.23
CA LEU A 293 -2.56 2.96 -27.66
C LEU A 293 -1.23 3.02 -26.88
N CYS A 294 -0.25 3.79 -27.36
CA CYS A 294 0.99 4.04 -26.63
C CYS A 294 0.74 4.72 -25.27
N ILE A 295 -0.15 5.73 -25.21
CA ILE A 295 -0.49 6.37 -23.94
C ILE A 295 -1.25 5.41 -23.01
N VAL A 296 -2.19 4.62 -23.54
CA VAL A 296 -2.94 3.60 -22.76
C VAL A 296 -1.96 2.58 -22.16
N TYR A 297 -0.98 2.14 -22.94
CA TYR A 297 0.09 1.26 -22.46
C TYR A 297 0.93 1.92 -21.36
N CYS A 298 1.40 3.15 -21.58
CA CYS A 298 2.16 3.89 -20.58
C CYS A 298 1.37 4.09 -19.27
N PHE A 299 0.08 4.43 -19.36
CA PHE A 299 -0.80 4.51 -18.18
C PHE A 299 -0.86 3.17 -17.44
N LYS A 300 -1.12 2.07 -18.16
CA LYS A 300 -1.23 0.73 -17.58
C LYS A 300 0.06 0.35 -16.85
N GLU A 301 1.20 0.50 -17.50
CA GLU A 301 2.50 0.14 -16.93
C GLU A 301 2.86 1.02 -15.71
N THR A 302 2.63 2.32 -15.81
CA THR A 302 2.89 3.25 -14.69
C THR A 302 1.97 2.96 -13.50
N LEU A 303 0.67 2.72 -13.74
CA LEU A 303 -0.26 2.41 -12.67
C LEU A 303 0.05 1.05 -12.03
N ALA A 304 0.46 0.04 -12.80
CA ALA A 304 0.91 -1.24 -12.24
C ALA A 304 2.10 -1.07 -11.30
N LYS A 305 3.13 -0.32 -11.71
CA LYS A 305 4.30 -0.04 -10.88
C LYS A 305 3.91 0.75 -9.61
N ALA A 306 3.03 1.74 -9.74
CA ALA A 306 2.58 2.53 -8.61
C ALA A 306 1.76 1.69 -7.60
N LEU A 307 0.90 0.79 -8.07
CA LEU A 307 0.16 -0.15 -7.23
C LEU A 307 1.09 -1.19 -6.56
N ASP A 308 2.11 -1.66 -7.25
CA ASP A 308 3.11 -2.59 -6.70
C ASP A 308 3.90 -1.98 -5.53
N LEU A 309 4.25 -0.69 -5.62
CA LEU A 309 4.85 0.07 -4.49
C LEU A 309 3.95 0.09 -3.25
N LEU A 310 2.63 -0.02 -3.43
CA LEU A 310 1.64 -0.09 -2.35
C LEU A 310 1.34 -1.54 -1.93
N GLY A 311 1.92 -2.54 -2.61
CA GLY A 311 1.62 -3.96 -2.44
C GLY A 311 0.19 -4.31 -2.84
N ILE A 312 -0.38 -3.60 -3.82
CA ILE A 312 -1.71 -3.84 -4.36
C ILE A 312 -1.57 -4.48 -5.74
N SER A 313 -2.29 -5.57 -5.99
CA SER A 313 -2.29 -6.23 -7.29
C SER A 313 -3.09 -5.44 -8.34
N SER A 314 -2.70 -5.59 -9.60
CA SER A 314 -3.34 -4.92 -10.75
C SER A 314 -4.05 -5.97 -11.62
N PRO A 315 -5.31 -6.33 -11.31
CA PRO A 315 -6.04 -7.35 -12.07
C PRO A 315 -6.33 -6.85 -13.50
N SER A 316 -5.99 -7.64 -14.52
CA SER A 316 -6.26 -7.29 -15.92
C SER A 316 -7.75 -7.38 -16.30
N ARG A 317 -8.58 -8.00 -15.44
CA ARG A 317 -10.04 -8.10 -15.55
C ARG A 317 -10.65 -7.91 -14.16
N MET A 318 -11.81 -7.23 -14.08
CA MET A 318 -12.57 -6.97 -12.84
C MET A 318 -14.06 -7.09 -13.08
#